data_AF-A0A2I0BUS5-F1
#
_entry.id   AF-A0A2I0BUS5-F1
#
_cell.length_a   1.000
_cell.length_b   1.000
_cell.length_c   1.000
_cell.angle_alpha   90.00
_cell.angle_beta   90.00
_cell.angle_gamma   90.00
#
_symmetry.space_group_name_H-M   'P 1'
#
loop_
_entity.id
_entity.type
_entity.pdbx_description
1 polymer ?
#
loop_
_entity_poly.entity_id
_entity_poly.type
_entity_poly.pdbx_seq_one_letter_code
_entity_poly.pdbx_strand_id
1 'polypeptide(L)'
;MKVHYINILLFSLPLNILEHNPWNHYMKPHTYTNRSLCECELYEPANYDNDPQMKEVMENFIKQTQQRFHDYDDRMKEKRKQCKERCDKEIQKIILKDKLEKELTEKFSTLHTDIQSDAIPTCVCEKSVADKVEKTCLRCGSVFGGGIAPSVGLLGGIGEAAISAWKPKAIAAAIAAAEKAGAAEGLAAGNALGMEIVTAFLKAYSVDKFCPELLQSIGNKITYYDVAKISEIIIGKYEATCNVSTDTSTQAMCTDVGTKFKLIRNETMDFLPTRSGIKTKVIDFVEKAKFSADTQAAKVSSKITADLTAEKTGEIAATYGAWKTTIIASIVAIVVIVLIMVIIYLILRYRRKKKMKKKLQYIKLLKE
;
A
#
# COMPACT_ATOMS: atom_id res chain seq x y z
N MET A 1 22.04 -20.56 -42.50
CA MET A 1 21.54 -19.50 -41.60
C MET A 1 22.44 -19.47 -40.37
N LYS A 2 23.63 -18.87 -40.47
CA LYS A 2 23.91 -17.46 -40.10
C LYS A 2 23.41 -17.09 -38.70
N VAL A 3 24.40 -16.90 -37.80
CA VAL A 3 24.43 -16.00 -36.63
C VAL A 3 23.56 -16.35 -35.42
N HIS A 4 24.03 -17.25 -34.53
CA HIS A 4 23.71 -17.17 -33.08
C HIS A 4 24.89 -17.59 -32.15
N TYR A 5 26.09 -17.82 -32.69
CA TYR A 5 27.25 -18.22 -31.87
C TYR A 5 27.90 -17.06 -31.09
N ILE A 6 27.42 -15.82 -31.26
CA ILE A 6 28.02 -14.63 -30.64
C ILE A 6 27.51 -14.39 -29.21
N ASN A 7 26.33 -14.90 -28.83
CA ASN A 7 25.81 -14.71 -27.45
C ASN A 7 26.35 -15.70 -26.41
N ILE A 8 27.01 -16.79 -26.82
CA ILE A 8 27.67 -17.74 -25.90
C ILE A 8 29.09 -17.24 -25.55
N LEU A 9 29.70 -16.42 -26.42
CA LEU A 9 31.03 -15.85 -26.23
C LEU A 9 31.06 -14.63 -25.28
N LEU A 10 29.92 -13.98 -25.05
CA LEU A 10 29.83 -12.91 -24.05
C LEU A 10 29.78 -13.44 -22.61
N PHE A 11 29.56 -14.74 -22.41
CA PHE A 11 29.63 -15.40 -21.10
C PHE A 11 30.99 -16.06 -20.80
N SER A 12 31.83 -16.29 -21.82
CA SER A 12 33.22 -16.73 -21.58
C SER A 12 34.14 -15.57 -21.19
N LEU A 13 33.85 -14.34 -21.63
CA LEU A 13 34.60 -13.14 -21.23
C LEU A 13 34.55 -12.84 -19.71
N PRO A 14 33.40 -12.90 -19.00
CA PRO A 14 33.37 -12.66 -17.56
C PRO A 14 33.96 -13.82 -16.74
N LEU A 15 34.01 -15.05 -17.28
CA LEU A 15 34.64 -16.19 -16.60
C LEU A 15 36.18 -16.16 -16.70
N ASN A 16 36.73 -15.63 -17.80
CA ASN A 16 38.18 -15.49 -17.95
C ASN A 16 38.77 -14.34 -17.09
N ILE A 17 37.93 -13.39 -16.65
CA ILE A 17 38.34 -12.33 -15.71
C ILE A 17 38.42 -12.87 -14.26
N LEU A 18 37.71 -13.97 -13.95
CA LEU A 18 37.78 -14.61 -12.63
C LEU A 18 38.99 -15.56 -12.47
N GLU A 19 39.61 -15.97 -13.58
CA GLU A 19 40.72 -16.94 -13.58
C GLU A 19 42.11 -16.27 -13.74
N HIS A 20 42.18 -14.98 -14.12
CA HIS A 20 43.45 -14.26 -14.20
C HIS A 20 43.67 -13.35 -12.99
N ASN A 21 44.17 -13.95 -11.90
CA ASN A 21 44.70 -13.23 -10.75
C ASN A 21 46.23 -13.11 -10.90
N PRO A 22 46.80 -11.93 -11.23
CA PRO A 22 48.24 -11.77 -11.35
C PRO A 22 48.85 -11.49 -9.97
N TRP A 23 48.85 -12.48 -9.09
CA TRP A 23 49.61 -12.43 -7.83
C TRP A 23 50.17 -13.80 -7.51
N ASN A 24 51.19 -14.19 -8.26
CA ASN A 24 52.15 -15.19 -7.83
C ASN A 24 53.54 -14.74 -8.27
N HIS A 25 54.12 -13.81 -7.51
CA HIS A 25 55.55 -13.82 -7.25
C HIS A 25 55.81 -13.29 -5.83
N TYR A 26 56.63 -14.05 -5.10
CA TYR A 26 57.22 -13.76 -3.79
C TYR A 26 56.34 -13.94 -2.54
N MET A 27 56.00 -15.19 -2.19
CA MET A 27 55.84 -15.57 -0.77
C MET A 27 56.91 -16.58 -0.41
N LYS A 28 57.86 -16.16 0.44
CA LYS A 28 58.76 -17.06 1.17
C LYS A 28 57.91 -17.98 2.07
N PRO A 29 58.28 -19.26 2.26
CA PRO A 29 57.51 -20.15 3.12
C PRO A 29 57.70 -19.73 4.59
N HIS A 30 56.65 -19.19 5.20
CA HIS A 30 56.58 -19.06 6.65
C HIS A 30 56.07 -20.38 7.25
N THR A 31 56.96 -21.07 7.94
CA THR A 31 56.63 -22.14 8.88
C THR A 31 55.74 -21.58 9.99
N TYR A 32 54.47 -21.96 9.99
CA TYR A 32 53.59 -21.73 11.13
C TYR A 32 53.93 -22.73 12.24
N THR A 33 54.50 -22.25 13.33
CA THR A 33 54.52 -22.96 14.61
C THR A 33 53.11 -22.95 15.18
N ASN A 34 52.41 -24.08 15.09
CA ASN A 34 51.32 -24.38 16.03
C ASN A 34 51.96 -24.44 17.42
N ARG A 35 51.94 -23.33 18.14
CA ARG A 35 52.39 -23.27 19.53
C ARG A 35 51.22 -23.77 20.38
N SER A 36 51.25 -25.07 20.66
CA SER A 36 50.56 -25.63 21.82
C SER A 36 50.87 -24.77 23.04
N LEU A 37 49.85 -24.52 23.85
CA LEU A 37 49.99 -24.01 25.21
C LEU A 37 50.78 -25.05 26.00
N CYS A 38 52.11 -24.93 25.94
CA CYS A 38 53.03 -25.67 26.77
C CYS A 38 53.53 -24.67 27.81
N GLU A 39 53.27 -25.00 29.07
CA GLU A 39 53.62 -24.25 30.27
C GLU A 39 55.04 -23.68 30.16
N CYS A 40 55.16 -22.37 30.31
CA CYS A 40 56.42 -21.70 30.62
C CYS A 40 56.26 -21.10 32.02
N GLU A 41 56.35 -21.94 33.04
CA GLU A 41 56.65 -21.53 34.42
C GLU A 41 58.13 -21.13 34.54
N LEU A 42 58.55 -20.07 33.85
CA LEU A 42 59.96 -19.62 33.93
C LEU A 42 60.16 -18.13 34.21
N TYR A 43 59.11 -17.41 34.60
CA TYR A 43 59.28 -16.08 35.20
C TYR A 43 58.29 -15.93 36.35
N GLU A 44 58.81 -16.04 37.58
CA GLU A 44 58.23 -15.35 38.73
C GLU A 44 57.97 -13.87 38.37
N PRO A 45 56.88 -13.26 38.84
CA PRO A 45 56.45 -11.95 38.41
C PRO A 45 57.45 -10.91 38.92
N ALA A 46 58.26 -10.34 38.01
CA ALA A 46 58.86 -9.06 38.29
C ALA A 46 57.72 -8.09 38.64
N ASN A 47 57.88 -7.35 39.72
CA ASN A 47 56.88 -6.49 40.35
C ASN A 47 56.52 -5.30 39.43
N TYR A 48 55.82 -5.56 38.32
CA TYR A 48 55.38 -4.60 37.31
C TYR A 48 54.25 -3.69 37.81
N ASP A 49 53.67 -3.99 38.96
CA ASP A 49 52.58 -3.21 39.57
C ASP A 49 53.03 -1.83 40.10
N ASN A 50 54.34 -1.62 40.24
CA ASN A 50 54.91 -0.40 40.82
C ASN A 50 55.68 0.50 39.83
N ASP A 51 55.73 0.14 38.54
CA ASP A 51 56.30 1.00 37.51
C ASP A 51 55.32 2.13 37.14
N PRO A 52 55.69 3.42 37.33
CA PRO A 52 54.80 4.56 37.04
C PRO A 52 54.29 4.57 35.59
N GLN A 53 55.12 4.17 34.63
CA GLN A 53 54.76 4.15 33.22
C GLN A 53 53.78 3.01 32.91
N MET A 54 53.96 1.85 33.55
CA MET A 54 53.04 0.72 33.39
C MET A 54 51.65 1.02 33.98
N LYS A 55 51.61 1.71 35.13
CA LYS A 55 50.35 2.18 35.74
C LYS A 55 49.58 3.15 34.83
N GLU A 56 50.27 4.09 34.20
CA GLU A 56 49.64 5.06 33.29
C GLU A 56 49.05 4.38 32.04
N VAL A 57 49.79 3.44 31.45
CA VAL A 57 49.31 2.65 30.30
C VAL A 57 48.11 1.78 30.69
N MET A 58 48.17 1.12 31.85
CA MET A 58 47.08 0.31 32.37
C MET A 58 45.82 1.15 32.62
N GLU A 59 45.94 2.32 33.27
CA GLU A 59 44.80 3.21 33.53
C GLU A 59 44.17 3.74 32.23
N ASN A 60 44.99 4.10 31.24
CA ASN A 60 44.47 4.52 29.93
C ASN A 60 43.74 3.38 29.21
N PHE A 61 44.26 2.16 29.29
CA PHE A 61 43.60 0.99 28.72
C PHE A 61 42.28 0.70 29.43
N ILE A 62 42.24 0.79 30.77
CA ILE A 62 41.03 0.60 31.59
C ILE A 62 39.98 1.67 31.25
N LYS A 63 40.35 2.95 31.14
CA LYS A 63 39.43 4.03 30.76
C LYS A 63 38.84 3.80 29.37
N GLN A 64 39.67 3.43 28.39
CA GLN A 64 39.21 3.15 27.03
C GLN A 64 38.32 1.90 26.95
N THR A 65 38.65 0.84 27.68
CA THR A 65 37.83 -0.38 27.72
C THR A 65 36.50 -0.11 28.41
N GLN A 66 36.49 0.61 29.53
CA GLN A 66 35.26 0.98 30.24
C GLN A 66 34.33 1.79 29.35
N GLN A 67 34.85 2.76 28.59
CA GLN A 67 34.03 3.54 27.66
C GLN A 67 33.44 2.68 26.53
N ARG A 68 34.24 1.75 25.96
CA ARG A 68 33.74 0.80 24.96
C ARG A 68 32.69 -0.16 25.51
N PHE A 69 32.78 -0.55 26.78
CA PHE A 69 31.76 -1.38 27.42
C PHE A 69 30.44 -0.61 27.58
N HIS A 70 30.48 0.64 28.01
CA HIS A 70 29.28 1.49 28.08
C HIS A 70 28.65 1.72 26.70
N ASP A 71 29.46 2.05 25.68
CA ASP A 71 28.99 2.22 24.30
C ASP A 71 28.43 0.92 23.69
N TYR A 72 28.98 -0.23 24.07
CA TYR A 72 28.46 -1.53 23.67
C TYR A 72 27.12 -1.82 24.34
N ASP A 73 27.01 -1.62 25.65
CA ASP A 73 25.78 -1.85 26.42
C ASP A 73 24.63 -0.96 25.96
N ASP A 74 24.89 0.30 25.63
CA ASP A 74 23.84 1.20 25.17
C ASP A 74 23.36 0.86 23.76
N ARG A 75 24.28 0.50 22.84
CA ARG A 75 23.89 -0.06 21.53
C ARG A 75 23.11 -1.36 21.69
N MET A 76 23.48 -2.22 22.64
CA MET A 76 22.77 -3.46 22.90
C MET A 76 21.36 -3.22 23.46
N LYS A 77 21.18 -2.25 24.36
CA LYS A 77 19.86 -1.85 24.86
C LYS A 77 18.98 -1.31 23.73
N GLU A 78 19.52 -0.47 22.86
CA GLU A 78 18.77 0.11 21.74
C GLU A 78 18.34 -0.96 20.73
N LYS A 79 19.25 -1.86 20.34
CA LYS A 79 18.89 -2.98 19.44
C LYS A 79 17.87 -3.93 20.07
N ARG A 80 17.94 -4.17 21.38
CA ARG A 80 16.92 -4.95 22.10
C ARG A 80 15.55 -4.28 22.09
N LYS A 81 15.47 -2.96 22.28
CA LYS A 81 14.20 -2.20 22.18
C LYS A 81 13.61 -2.30 20.79
N GLN A 82 14.40 -2.05 19.74
CA GLN A 82 13.96 -2.14 18.34
C GLN A 82 13.46 -3.55 17.97
N CYS A 83 14.14 -4.59 18.46
CA CYS A 83 13.73 -5.96 18.23
C CYS A 83 12.41 -6.29 18.95
N LYS A 84 12.23 -5.84 20.20
CA LYS A 84 10.99 -6.01 20.95
C LYS A 84 9.80 -5.33 20.27
N GLU A 85 9.96 -4.07 19.85
CA GLU A 85 8.92 -3.33 19.12
C GLU A 85 8.56 -3.99 17.78
N ARG A 86 9.55 -4.54 17.06
CA ARG A 86 9.30 -5.27 15.81
C ARG A 86 8.52 -6.56 16.08
N CYS A 87 8.91 -7.33 17.09
CA CYS A 87 8.18 -8.55 17.50
C CYS A 87 6.75 -8.24 17.95
N ASP A 88 6.53 -7.20 18.76
CA ASP A 88 5.19 -6.82 19.22
C ASP A 88 4.29 -6.41 18.04
N LYS A 89 4.83 -5.67 17.06
CA LYS A 89 4.12 -5.33 15.81
C LYS A 89 3.77 -6.56 14.97
N GLU A 90 4.70 -7.52 14.84
CA GLU A 90 4.46 -8.76 14.10
C GLU A 90 3.42 -9.65 14.81
N ILE A 91 3.49 -9.76 16.13
CA ILE A 91 2.51 -10.49 16.95
C ILE A 91 1.12 -9.85 16.82
N GLN A 92 1.00 -8.52 16.92
CA GLN A 92 -0.29 -7.84 16.69
C GLN A 92 -0.84 -8.10 15.29
N LYS A 93 0.02 -8.13 14.27
CA LYS A 93 -0.38 -8.45 12.89
C LYS A 93 -0.85 -9.90 12.75
N ILE A 94 -0.19 -10.85 13.43
CA ILE A 94 -0.60 -12.26 13.45
C ILE A 94 -1.94 -12.42 14.16
N ILE A 95 -2.16 -11.76 15.32
CA ILE A 95 -3.43 -11.82 16.06
C ILE A 95 -4.58 -11.22 15.23
N LEU A 96 -4.37 -10.08 14.57
CA LEU A 96 -5.38 -9.48 13.69
C LEU A 96 -5.70 -10.37 12.49
N LYS A 97 -4.67 -11.02 11.92
CA LYS A 97 -4.84 -11.96 10.81
C LYS A 97 -5.63 -13.21 11.25
N ASP A 98 -5.32 -13.77 12.41
CA ASP A 98 -6.01 -14.94 12.98
C ASP A 98 -7.48 -14.62 13.33
N LYS A 99 -7.78 -13.40 13.81
CA LYS A 99 -9.16 -12.94 14.02
C LYS A 99 -9.96 -12.85 12.72
N LEU A 100 -9.39 -12.25 11.66
CA LEU A 100 -10.04 -12.16 10.36
C LEU A 100 -10.21 -13.54 9.71
N GLU A 101 -9.20 -14.42 9.82
CA GLU A 101 -9.28 -15.80 9.32
C GLU A 101 -10.39 -16.57 10.05
N LYS A 102 -10.51 -16.43 11.38
CA LYS A 102 -11.61 -17.03 12.17
C LYS A 102 -12.99 -16.53 11.74
N GLU A 103 -13.19 -15.21 11.67
CA GLU A 103 -14.48 -14.64 11.23
C GLU A 103 -14.84 -15.09 9.80
N LEU A 104 -13.85 -15.18 8.91
CA LEU A 104 -14.06 -15.63 7.55
C LEU A 104 -14.40 -17.13 7.51
N THR A 105 -13.70 -17.98 8.25
CA THR A 105 -14.02 -19.42 8.33
C THR A 105 -15.40 -19.69 8.93
N GLU A 106 -15.82 -18.92 9.92
CA GLU A 106 -17.15 -19.07 10.52
C GLU A 106 -18.24 -18.73 9.50
N LYS A 107 -18.11 -17.59 8.78
CA LYS A 107 -19.03 -17.21 7.70
C LYS A 107 -19.05 -18.21 6.54
N PHE A 108 -17.89 -18.75 6.15
CA PHE A 108 -17.82 -19.77 5.11
C PHE A 108 -18.39 -21.11 5.56
N SER A 109 -18.21 -21.51 6.82
CA SER A 109 -18.76 -22.76 7.37
C SER A 109 -20.30 -22.74 7.40
N THR A 110 -20.91 -21.60 7.73
CA THR A 110 -22.37 -21.41 7.65
C THR A 110 -22.92 -21.44 6.23
N LEU A 111 -22.08 -21.15 5.22
CA LEU A 111 -22.44 -21.22 3.80
C LEU A 111 -22.19 -22.62 3.20
N HIS A 112 -21.35 -23.45 3.84
CA HIS A 112 -20.97 -24.77 3.33
C HIS A 112 -21.90 -25.90 3.79
N THR A 113 -22.70 -25.69 4.84
CA THR A 113 -23.74 -26.64 5.25
C THR A 113 -24.87 -26.81 4.21
N ASP A 114 -24.98 -25.89 3.23
CA ASP A 114 -25.99 -25.95 2.16
C ASP A 114 -25.51 -26.67 0.88
N ILE A 115 -24.28 -27.21 0.86
CA ILE A 115 -23.74 -27.93 -0.30
C ILE A 115 -23.17 -29.27 0.19
N GLN A 116 -24.00 -30.32 0.14
CA GLN A 116 -23.60 -31.68 0.50
C GLN A 116 -22.45 -32.19 -0.39
N SER A 117 -21.40 -32.63 0.28
CA SER A 117 -20.14 -33.17 -0.23
C SER A 117 -20.23 -34.69 -0.48
N ASP A 118 -21.25 -35.14 -1.20
CA ASP A 118 -21.45 -36.58 -1.47
C ASP A 118 -20.82 -37.05 -2.79
N ALA A 119 -20.03 -36.22 -3.44
CA ALA A 119 -19.31 -36.58 -4.65
C ALA A 119 -17.82 -36.31 -4.49
N ILE A 120 -17.06 -37.32 -4.05
CA ILE A 120 -15.81 -37.82 -4.67
C ILE A 120 -15.20 -38.89 -3.74
N PRO A 121 -15.06 -40.15 -4.19
CA PRO A 121 -14.44 -41.21 -3.38
C PRO A 121 -12.92 -41.07 -3.35
N THR A 122 -12.35 -41.14 -2.14
CA THR A 122 -10.91 -41.29 -1.89
C THR A 122 -10.45 -42.70 -2.24
N CYS A 123 -9.67 -42.86 -3.32
CA CYS A 123 -8.96 -44.09 -3.61
C CYS A 123 -7.68 -44.20 -2.75
N VAL A 124 -7.64 -45.22 -1.91
CA VAL A 124 -6.49 -45.74 -1.17
C VAL A 124 -5.62 -46.57 -2.14
N CYS A 125 -4.30 -46.40 -2.11
CA CYS A 125 -3.35 -47.43 -2.59
C CYS A 125 -2.04 -47.38 -1.80
N GLU A 126 -1.70 -48.53 -1.24
CA GLU A 126 -0.60 -48.81 -0.32
C GLU A 126 0.69 -49.24 -1.07
N LYS A 127 1.84 -48.75 -0.58
CA LYS A 127 3.24 -49.21 -0.70
C LYS A 127 3.72 -49.94 -1.99
N SER A 128 4.57 -49.26 -2.76
CA SER A 128 5.92 -49.75 -3.17
C SER A 128 6.78 -48.59 -3.72
N VAL A 129 7.29 -47.76 -2.80
CA VAL A 129 7.86 -46.44 -3.12
C VAL A 129 9.38 -46.44 -3.39
N ALA A 130 10.10 -47.55 -3.23
CA ALA A 130 11.56 -47.52 -3.45
C ALA A 130 11.98 -47.81 -4.91
N ASP A 131 11.41 -48.85 -5.54
CA ASP A 131 11.95 -49.40 -6.79
C ASP A 131 11.42 -48.70 -8.07
N LYS A 132 10.27 -48.03 -7.98
CA LYS A 132 9.69 -47.24 -9.10
C LYS A 132 10.29 -45.84 -9.22
N VAL A 133 10.86 -45.29 -8.15
CA VAL A 133 11.30 -43.88 -8.13
C VAL A 133 12.58 -43.69 -8.94
N GLU A 134 13.47 -44.69 -9.01
CA GLU A 134 14.73 -44.58 -9.75
C GLU A 134 14.54 -44.63 -11.29
N LYS A 135 13.55 -45.41 -11.77
CA LYS A 135 13.15 -45.42 -13.20
C LYS A 135 12.26 -44.23 -13.59
N THR A 136 11.44 -43.73 -12.67
CA THR A 136 10.53 -42.60 -12.96
C THR A 136 11.26 -41.26 -12.92
N CYS A 137 12.24 -41.09 -12.02
CA CYS A 137 13.07 -39.88 -11.96
C CYS A 137 13.95 -39.72 -13.23
N LEU A 138 14.42 -40.83 -13.81
CA LEU A 138 15.11 -40.84 -15.10
C LEU A 138 14.19 -40.56 -16.30
N ARG A 139 12.89 -40.87 -16.20
CA ARG A 139 11.88 -40.49 -17.18
C ARG A 139 11.38 -39.04 -17.01
N CYS A 140 11.42 -38.48 -15.81
CA CYS A 140 11.19 -37.04 -15.60
C CYS A 140 12.32 -36.19 -16.19
N GLY A 141 13.56 -36.70 -16.27
CA GLY A 141 14.65 -36.02 -17.00
C GLY A 141 14.41 -35.89 -18.51
N SER A 142 13.62 -36.79 -19.12
CA SER A 142 13.19 -36.68 -20.53
C SER A 142 11.98 -35.79 -20.74
N VAL A 143 11.26 -35.39 -19.69
CA VAL A 143 10.20 -34.36 -19.76
C VAL A 143 10.81 -32.95 -19.75
N PHE A 144 12.02 -32.79 -19.21
CA PHE A 144 12.78 -31.52 -19.33
C PHE A 144 13.50 -31.36 -20.68
N GLY A 145 13.42 -32.35 -21.57
CA GLY A 145 13.96 -32.29 -22.94
C GLY A 145 12.97 -31.79 -24.00
N GLY A 146 11.71 -31.57 -23.64
CA GLY A 146 10.69 -31.07 -24.56
C GLY A 146 9.39 -30.76 -23.83
N GLY A 147 9.09 -29.47 -23.65
CA GLY A 147 7.85 -28.98 -23.03
C GLY A 147 8.07 -28.37 -21.64
N ILE A 148 8.31 -27.07 -21.61
CA ILE A 148 8.17 -26.27 -20.39
C ILE A 148 6.68 -26.18 -20.03
N ALA A 149 6.40 -26.19 -18.71
CA ALA A 149 5.13 -25.89 -18.01
C ALA A 149 4.15 -27.08 -17.84
N PRO A 150 4.16 -27.74 -16.67
CA PRO A 150 3.19 -27.30 -15.66
C PRO A 150 3.66 -27.31 -14.18
N SER A 151 4.80 -27.90 -13.82
CA SER A 151 5.15 -28.13 -12.40
C SER A 151 6.00 -27.04 -11.72
N VAL A 152 6.64 -26.14 -12.48
CA VAL A 152 7.26 -24.92 -11.91
C VAL A 152 6.20 -23.83 -11.66
N GLY A 153 5.01 -23.95 -12.27
CA GLY A 153 3.88 -23.04 -12.07
C GLY A 153 3.17 -23.21 -10.72
N LEU A 154 3.38 -24.30 -9.99
CA LEU A 154 2.65 -24.58 -8.76
C LEU A 154 3.14 -23.76 -7.55
N LEU A 155 4.41 -23.37 -7.50
CA LEU A 155 4.96 -22.52 -6.42
C LEU A 155 4.89 -21.02 -6.74
N GLY A 156 4.94 -20.64 -8.02
CA GLY A 156 4.65 -19.26 -8.45
C GLY A 156 3.16 -18.92 -8.45
N GLY A 157 2.31 -19.90 -8.76
CA GLY A 157 0.86 -19.71 -8.89
C GLY A 157 0.14 -19.37 -7.59
N ILE A 158 0.63 -19.81 -6.43
CA ILE A 158 -0.02 -19.52 -5.13
C ILE A 158 0.18 -18.05 -4.72
N GLY A 159 1.39 -17.51 -4.94
CA GLY A 159 1.70 -16.10 -4.69
C GLY A 159 1.03 -15.18 -5.72
N GLU A 160 1.04 -15.57 -6.99
CA GLU A 160 0.40 -14.80 -8.07
C GLU A 160 -1.13 -14.81 -7.96
N ALA A 161 -1.75 -15.92 -7.53
CA ALA A 161 -3.20 -16.01 -7.27
C ALA A 161 -3.64 -15.09 -6.11
N ALA A 162 -2.87 -15.03 -5.02
CA ALA A 162 -3.17 -14.14 -3.90
C ALA A 162 -3.07 -12.64 -4.28
N ILE A 163 -2.05 -12.28 -5.07
CA ILE A 163 -1.81 -10.89 -5.48
C ILE A 163 -2.79 -10.44 -6.58
N SER A 164 -3.14 -11.34 -7.50
CA SER A 164 -4.17 -11.09 -8.52
C SER A 164 -5.57 -10.94 -7.92
N ALA A 165 -5.88 -11.62 -6.81
CA ALA A 165 -7.12 -11.41 -6.06
C ALA A 165 -7.11 -10.10 -5.23
N TRP A 166 -5.93 -9.61 -4.83
CA TRP A 166 -5.79 -8.36 -4.07
C TRP A 166 -6.06 -7.12 -4.92
N LYS A 167 -5.52 -7.05 -6.14
CA LYS A 167 -5.65 -5.88 -7.03
C LYS A 167 -7.10 -5.41 -7.25
N PRO A 168 -8.07 -6.27 -7.63
CA PRO A 168 -9.45 -5.82 -7.84
C PRO A 168 -10.12 -5.40 -6.52
N LYS A 169 -9.83 -6.06 -5.40
CA LYS A 169 -10.36 -5.68 -4.08
C LYS A 169 -9.83 -4.33 -3.62
N ALA A 170 -8.54 -4.07 -3.83
CA ALA A 170 -7.90 -2.80 -3.51
C ALA A 170 -8.48 -1.66 -4.37
N ILE A 171 -8.68 -1.90 -5.67
CA ILE A 171 -9.29 -0.93 -6.58
C ILE A 171 -10.75 -0.63 -6.16
N ALA A 172 -11.54 -1.65 -5.85
CA ALA A 172 -12.92 -1.47 -5.39
C ALA A 172 -12.98 -0.64 -4.10
N ALA A 173 -12.10 -0.92 -3.13
CA ALA A 173 -12.00 -0.14 -1.90
C ALA A 173 -11.56 1.30 -2.14
N ALA A 174 -10.63 1.53 -3.07
CA ALA A 174 -10.16 2.86 -3.43
C ALA A 174 -11.26 3.69 -4.12
N ILE A 175 -12.02 3.09 -5.04
CA ILE A 175 -13.17 3.74 -5.69
C ILE A 175 -14.21 4.13 -4.64
N ALA A 176 -14.57 3.22 -3.73
CA ALA A 176 -15.54 3.52 -2.67
C ALA A 176 -15.07 4.66 -1.73
N ALA A 177 -13.76 4.76 -1.47
CA ALA A 177 -13.20 5.87 -0.70
C ALA A 177 -13.22 7.18 -1.51
N ALA A 178 -12.88 7.13 -2.80
CA ALA A 178 -12.91 8.28 -3.70
C ALA A 178 -14.32 8.85 -3.87
N GLU A 179 -15.34 7.99 -4.02
CA GLU A 179 -16.75 8.40 -4.11
C GLU A 179 -17.22 9.11 -2.83
N LYS A 180 -16.84 8.60 -1.65
CA LYS A 180 -17.16 9.25 -0.37
C LYS A 180 -16.51 10.62 -0.23
N ALA A 181 -15.23 10.73 -0.61
CA ALA A 181 -14.50 12.00 -0.58
C ALA A 181 -15.09 12.99 -1.60
N GLY A 182 -15.35 12.54 -2.83
CA GLY A 182 -15.98 13.35 -3.87
C GLY A 182 -17.37 13.84 -3.48
N ALA A 183 -18.20 12.99 -2.87
CA ALA A 183 -19.52 13.39 -2.38
C ALA A 183 -19.44 14.46 -1.28
N ALA A 184 -18.51 14.33 -0.33
CA ALA A 184 -18.34 15.30 0.75
C ALA A 184 -17.90 16.68 0.22
N GLU A 185 -16.88 16.71 -0.64
CA GLU A 185 -16.37 17.94 -1.25
C GLU A 185 -17.37 18.56 -2.23
N GLY A 186 -18.08 17.72 -2.99
CA GLY A 186 -19.15 18.14 -3.87
C GLY A 186 -20.28 18.84 -3.10
N LEU A 187 -20.72 18.25 -2.00
CA LEU A 187 -21.76 18.84 -1.15
C LEU A 187 -21.30 20.16 -0.52
N ALA A 188 -20.05 20.25 -0.08
CA ALA A 188 -19.48 21.49 0.45
C ALA A 188 -19.46 22.61 -0.61
N ALA A 189 -18.97 22.30 -1.81
CA ALA A 189 -18.92 23.25 -2.92
C ALA A 189 -20.31 23.68 -3.42
N GLY A 190 -21.25 22.72 -3.50
CA GLY A 190 -22.64 22.98 -3.86
C GLY A 190 -23.32 23.92 -2.85
N ASN A 191 -23.18 23.63 -1.56
CA ASN A 191 -23.74 24.47 -0.50
C ASN A 191 -23.14 25.88 -0.50
N ALA A 192 -21.82 26.02 -0.70
CA ALA A 192 -21.16 27.31 -0.79
C ALA A 192 -21.76 28.17 -1.93
N LEU A 193 -21.91 27.57 -3.11
CA LEU A 193 -22.49 28.25 -4.27
C LEU A 193 -23.99 28.56 -4.09
N GLY A 194 -24.76 27.63 -3.50
CA GLY A 194 -26.17 27.86 -3.16
C GLY A 194 -26.35 29.05 -2.22
N MET A 195 -25.50 29.16 -1.19
CA MET A 195 -25.50 30.31 -0.28
C MET A 195 -25.15 31.61 -1.00
N GLU A 196 -24.13 31.61 -1.86
CA GLU A 196 -23.73 32.79 -2.63
C GLU A 196 -24.87 33.31 -3.52
N ILE A 197 -25.56 32.39 -4.20
CA ILE A 197 -26.70 32.74 -5.07
C ILE A 197 -27.85 33.35 -4.26
N VAL A 198 -28.26 32.71 -3.16
CA VAL A 198 -29.33 33.26 -2.30
C VAL A 198 -28.95 34.64 -1.76
N THR A 199 -27.69 34.81 -1.33
CA THR A 199 -27.16 36.09 -0.86
C THR A 199 -27.21 37.16 -1.96
N ALA A 200 -26.85 36.81 -3.20
CA ALA A 200 -26.91 37.71 -4.35
C ALA A 200 -28.35 38.11 -4.67
N PHE A 201 -29.30 37.17 -4.63
CA PHE A 201 -30.72 37.48 -4.79
C PHE A 201 -31.21 38.41 -3.68
N LEU A 202 -30.94 38.13 -2.42
CA LEU A 202 -31.38 39.00 -1.32
C LEU A 202 -30.86 40.45 -1.46
N LYS A 203 -29.62 40.64 -1.93
CA LYS A 203 -29.08 41.97 -2.27
C LYS A 203 -29.81 42.61 -3.45
N ALA A 204 -30.10 41.85 -4.51
CA ALA A 204 -30.83 42.37 -5.67
C ALA A 204 -32.25 42.85 -5.29
N TYR A 205 -32.88 42.17 -4.34
CA TYR A 205 -34.19 42.51 -3.79
C TYR A 205 -34.15 43.59 -2.69
N SER A 206 -33.00 44.24 -2.45
CA SER A 206 -32.78 45.23 -1.39
C SER A 206 -33.06 44.73 0.03
N VAL A 207 -33.09 43.40 0.23
CA VAL A 207 -33.26 42.80 1.56
C VAL A 207 -32.00 43.02 2.40
N ASP A 208 -30.87 43.33 1.79
CA ASP A 208 -29.61 43.64 2.48
C ASP A 208 -29.67 44.92 3.31
N LYS A 209 -30.29 45.96 2.76
CA LYS A 209 -30.53 47.22 3.47
C LYS A 209 -31.69 47.10 4.45
N PHE A 210 -32.66 46.25 4.12
CA PHE A 210 -33.89 46.09 4.89
C PHE A 210 -33.75 45.17 6.11
N CYS A 211 -33.00 44.08 5.97
CA CYS A 211 -32.79 43.05 7.00
C CYS A 211 -31.36 42.48 6.93
N PRO A 212 -30.35 43.24 7.43
CA PRO A 212 -28.96 42.78 7.42
C PRO A 212 -28.72 41.53 8.29
N GLU A 213 -29.52 41.35 9.35
CA GLU A 213 -29.46 40.18 10.25
C GLU A 213 -29.74 38.85 9.52
N LEU A 214 -30.61 38.87 8.50
CA LEU A 214 -30.93 37.69 7.71
C LEU A 214 -29.72 37.23 6.89
N LEU A 215 -29.00 38.15 6.25
CA LEU A 215 -27.79 37.83 5.49
C LEU A 215 -26.68 37.25 6.37
N GLN A 216 -26.54 37.74 7.60
CA GLN A 216 -25.56 37.20 8.56
C GLN A 216 -25.96 35.82 9.11
N SER A 217 -27.27 35.51 9.11
CA SER A 217 -27.80 34.26 9.65
C SER A 217 -27.84 33.14 8.61
N ILE A 218 -27.92 33.45 7.32
CA ILE A 218 -27.89 32.48 6.22
C ILE A 218 -26.50 31.83 6.15
N GLY A 219 -26.49 30.50 6.13
CA GLY A 219 -25.27 29.70 6.11
C GLY A 219 -24.72 29.33 7.49
N ASN A 220 -24.97 30.16 8.51
CA ASN A 220 -24.58 29.87 9.90
C ASN A 220 -25.70 29.16 10.68
N LYS A 221 -26.87 29.80 10.77
CA LYS A 221 -28.01 29.31 11.56
C LYS A 221 -29.16 28.83 10.69
N ILE A 222 -29.30 29.41 9.49
CA ILE A 222 -30.39 29.14 8.56
C ILE A 222 -29.79 28.52 7.30
N THR A 223 -30.29 27.35 6.90
CA THR A 223 -29.89 26.74 5.64
C THR A 223 -30.46 27.54 4.46
N TYR A 224 -29.69 27.71 3.39
CA TYR A 224 -30.09 28.54 2.24
C TYR A 224 -31.36 28.02 1.53
N TYR A 225 -31.67 26.74 1.70
CA TYR A 225 -32.84 26.08 1.13
C TYR A 225 -34.07 26.09 2.05
N ASP A 226 -33.99 26.68 3.25
CA ASP A 226 -35.13 26.80 4.17
C ASP A 226 -36.01 27.99 3.80
N VAL A 227 -36.85 27.77 2.79
CA VAL A 227 -37.81 28.76 2.28
C VAL A 227 -38.71 29.31 3.39
N ALA A 228 -39.17 28.44 4.31
CA ALA A 228 -40.10 28.83 5.36
C ALA A 228 -39.46 29.87 6.28
N LYS A 229 -38.30 29.57 6.86
CA LYS A 229 -37.60 30.50 7.77
C LYS A 229 -37.18 31.79 7.09
N ILE A 230 -36.66 31.71 5.85
CA ILE A 230 -36.27 32.89 5.09
C ILE A 230 -37.50 33.79 4.86
N SER A 231 -38.62 33.20 4.44
CA SER A 231 -39.85 33.95 4.18
C SER A 231 -40.44 34.57 5.45
N GLU A 232 -40.47 33.84 6.58
CA GLU A 232 -41.02 34.32 7.84
C GLU A 232 -40.24 35.49 8.42
N ILE A 233 -38.90 35.46 8.32
CA ILE A 233 -38.05 36.57 8.79
C ILE A 233 -38.29 37.83 7.94
N ILE A 234 -38.35 37.69 6.61
CA ILE A 234 -38.61 38.82 5.71
C ILE A 234 -40.01 39.38 5.97
N ILE A 235 -41.03 38.52 6.07
CA ILE A 235 -42.42 38.92 6.35
C ILE A 235 -42.52 39.63 7.69
N GLY A 236 -41.97 39.05 8.76
CA GLY A 236 -42.04 39.65 10.11
C GLY A 236 -41.37 41.02 10.16
N LYS A 237 -40.21 41.17 9.52
CA LYS A 237 -39.53 42.48 9.44
C LYS A 237 -40.31 43.48 8.58
N TYR A 238 -40.90 43.01 7.48
CA TYR A 238 -41.72 43.83 6.59
C TYR A 238 -43.00 44.33 7.28
N GLU A 239 -43.75 43.44 7.93
CA GLU A 239 -44.97 43.78 8.66
C GLU A 239 -44.66 44.73 9.84
N ALA A 240 -43.57 44.49 10.59
CA ALA A 240 -43.19 45.35 11.72
C ALA A 240 -42.74 46.76 11.29
N THR A 241 -42.05 46.88 10.16
CA THR A 241 -41.43 48.14 9.73
C THR A 241 -42.38 48.95 8.84
N CYS A 242 -43.07 48.29 7.91
CA CYS A 242 -43.86 48.96 6.87
C CYS A 242 -45.33 49.22 7.25
N ASN A 243 -45.87 48.57 8.30
CA ASN A 243 -47.22 48.91 8.81
C ASN A 243 -47.22 50.08 9.79
N VAL A 244 -46.06 50.46 10.35
CA VAL A 244 -45.97 51.36 11.52
C VAL A 244 -45.29 52.70 11.20
N SER A 245 -44.42 52.77 10.18
CA SER A 245 -43.47 53.90 10.05
C SER A 245 -44.00 55.10 9.25
N THR A 246 -43.66 56.30 9.75
CA THR A 246 -44.00 57.62 9.20
C THR A 246 -42.81 58.35 8.54
N ASP A 247 -41.60 57.79 8.62
CA ASP A 247 -40.38 58.43 8.12
C ASP A 247 -40.13 58.16 6.62
N THR A 248 -39.75 59.19 5.88
CA THR A 248 -39.54 59.16 4.42
C THR A 248 -38.51 58.11 3.95
N SER A 249 -37.44 57.87 4.71
CA SER A 249 -36.43 56.86 4.36
C SER A 249 -36.96 55.43 4.47
N THR A 250 -37.77 55.18 5.50
CA THR A 250 -38.35 53.87 5.80
C THR A 250 -39.43 53.53 4.79
N GLN A 251 -40.23 54.54 4.40
CA GLN A 251 -41.21 54.43 3.34
C GLN A 251 -40.55 54.13 1.98
N ALA A 252 -39.43 54.78 1.65
CA ALA A 252 -38.69 54.50 0.43
C ALA A 252 -38.17 53.05 0.37
N MET A 253 -37.66 52.51 1.48
CA MET A 253 -37.22 51.11 1.57
C MET A 253 -38.40 50.13 1.45
N CYS A 254 -39.53 50.40 2.11
CA CYS A 254 -40.74 49.61 2.00
C CYS A 254 -41.32 49.62 0.57
N THR A 255 -41.25 50.75 -0.13
CA THR A 255 -41.64 50.81 -1.55
C THR A 255 -40.68 50.07 -2.47
N ASP A 256 -39.37 50.11 -2.22
CA ASP A 256 -38.37 49.40 -3.03
C ASP A 256 -38.51 47.88 -2.87
N VAL A 257 -38.60 47.39 -1.63
CA VAL A 257 -38.88 45.97 -1.35
C VAL A 257 -40.26 45.59 -1.88
N GLY A 258 -41.29 46.39 -1.60
CA GLY A 258 -42.65 46.13 -2.04
C GLY A 258 -42.80 46.06 -3.56
N THR A 259 -42.13 46.91 -4.32
CA THR A 259 -42.15 46.85 -5.80
C THR A 259 -41.40 45.63 -6.33
N LYS A 260 -40.21 45.31 -5.78
CA LYS A 260 -39.43 44.14 -6.21
C LYS A 260 -40.11 42.81 -5.91
N PHE A 261 -40.84 42.73 -4.78
CA PHE A 261 -41.63 41.55 -4.41
C PHE A 261 -43.06 41.56 -4.99
N LYS A 262 -43.46 42.59 -5.76
CA LYS A 262 -44.81 42.78 -6.32
C LYS A 262 -45.94 42.83 -5.27
N LEU A 263 -45.65 43.49 -4.15
CA LEU A 263 -46.52 43.69 -3.00
C LEU A 263 -47.24 45.05 -3.01
N ILE A 264 -47.03 45.87 -4.04
CA ILE A 264 -47.65 47.20 -4.18
C ILE A 264 -48.34 47.24 -5.55
N ARG A 265 -49.57 47.76 -5.57
CA ARG A 265 -50.38 47.84 -6.78
C ARG A 265 -49.76 48.88 -7.71
N ASN A 266 -49.40 48.48 -8.92
CA ASN A 266 -48.95 49.38 -9.98
C ASN A 266 -49.80 49.12 -11.23
N GLU A 267 -49.96 50.12 -12.09
CA GLU A 267 -50.96 50.17 -13.17
C GLU A 267 -50.89 49.02 -14.20
N THR A 268 -49.84 48.18 -14.14
CA THR A 268 -49.53 47.14 -15.13
C THR A 268 -49.19 45.75 -14.56
N MET A 269 -49.39 45.45 -13.26
CA MET A 269 -49.04 44.12 -12.70
C MET A 269 -50.07 43.51 -11.73
N ASP A 270 -50.14 42.17 -11.76
CA ASP A 270 -50.77 41.33 -10.74
C ASP A 270 -50.13 41.58 -9.36
N PHE A 271 -50.94 42.11 -8.44
CA PHE A 271 -50.57 42.35 -7.05
C PHE A 271 -50.71 41.07 -6.22
N LEU A 272 -49.69 40.71 -5.45
CA LEU A 272 -49.76 39.60 -4.50
C LEU A 272 -49.90 40.10 -3.06
N PRO A 273 -50.69 39.41 -2.21
CA PRO A 273 -50.66 39.63 -0.77
C PRO A 273 -49.24 39.49 -0.22
N THR A 274 -48.83 40.37 0.71
CA THR A 274 -47.46 40.45 1.29
C THR A 274 -46.84 39.07 1.56
N ARG A 275 -47.54 38.22 2.28
CA ARG A 275 -47.07 36.87 2.63
C ARG A 275 -46.90 35.96 1.41
N SER A 276 -47.83 36.03 0.47
CA SER A 276 -47.81 35.21 -0.76
C SER A 276 -46.70 35.66 -1.69
N GLY A 277 -46.59 36.97 -1.97
CA GLY A 277 -45.59 37.52 -2.88
C GLY A 277 -44.16 37.27 -2.41
N ILE A 278 -43.88 37.48 -1.12
CA ILE A 278 -42.57 37.17 -0.53
C ILE A 278 -42.29 35.67 -0.65
N LYS A 279 -43.23 34.81 -0.22
CA LYS A 279 -43.03 33.35 -0.26
C LYS A 279 -42.78 32.84 -1.68
N THR A 280 -43.57 33.28 -2.67
CA THR A 280 -43.39 32.86 -4.08
C THR A 280 -42.02 33.28 -4.61
N LYS A 281 -41.57 34.51 -4.35
CA LYS A 281 -40.27 34.97 -4.81
C LYS A 281 -39.12 34.25 -4.11
N VAL A 282 -39.26 33.97 -2.82
CA VAL A 282 -38.29 33.15 -2.06
C VAL A 282 -38.20 31.74 -2.63
N ILE A 283 -39.32 31.11 -2.96
CA ILE A 283 -39.33 29.81 -3.65
C ILE A 283 -38.56 29.90 -4.97
N ASP A 284 -38.89 30.88 -5.84
CA ASP A 284 -38.26 31.03 -7.16
C ASP A 284 -36.72 31.10 -7.08
N PHE A 285 -36.18 31.91 -6.17
CA PHE A 285 -34.73 32.07 -6.08
C PHE A 285 -34.05 30.92 -5.33
N VAL A 286 -34.71 30.31 -4.34
CA VAL A 286 -34.18 29.15 -3.62
C VAL A 286 -34.13 27.93 -4.55
N GLU A 287 -35.13 27.74 -5.41
CA GLU A 287 -35.12 26.68 -6.43
C GLU A 287 -33.97 26.85 -7.42
N LYS A 288 -33.73 28.08 -7.90
CA LYS A 288 -32.56 28.39 -8.75
C LYS A 288 -31.25 28.12 -8.02
N ALA A 289 -31.14 28.55 -6.77
CA ALA A 289 -29.95 28.30 -5.95
C ALA A 289 -29.71 26.80 -5.74
N LYS A 290 -30.77 26.03 -5.48
CA LYS A 290 -30.71 24.58 -5.31
C LYS A 290 -30.28 23.89 -6.59
N PHE A 291 -30.87 24.26 -7.73
CA PHE A 291 -30.49 23.69 -9.03
C PHE A 291 -29.01 23.94 -9.34
N SER A 292 -28.52 25.17 -9.13
CA SER A 292 -27.11 25.50 -9.32
C SER A 292 -26.19 24.80 -8.31
N ALA A 293 -26.62 24.67 -7.05
CA ALA A 293 -25.89 23.95 -6.01
C ALA A 293 -25.74 22.46 -6.34
N ASP A 294 -26.83 21.80 -6.76
CA ASP A 294 -26.83 20.38 -7.15
C ASP A 294 -25.94 20.15 -8.37
N THR A 295 -26.00 21.05 -9.36
CA THR A 295 -25.14 21.01 -10.56
C THR A 295 -23.66 21.14 -10.18
N GLN A 296 -23.33 22.09 -9.31
CA GLN A 296 -21.96 22.29 -8.85
C GLN A 296 -21.47 21.11 -7.99
N ALA A 297 -22.33 20.57 -7.14
CA ALA A 297 -22.03 19.40 -6.32
C ALA A 297 -21.71 18.19 -7.19
N ALA A 298 -22.52 17.92 -8.21
CA ALA A 298 -22.27 16.83 -9.16
C ALA A 298 -20.96 17.03 -9.94
N LYS A 299 -20.68 18.27 -10.38
CA LYS A 299 -19.44 18.61 -11.11
C LYS A 299 -18.19 18.42 -10.26
N VAL A 300 -18.20 18.93 -9.03
CA VAL A 300 -17.05 18.81 -8.11
C VAL A 300 -16.88 17.36 -7.65
N SER A 301 -17.98 16.69 -7.31
CA SER A 301 -17.95 15.28 -6.89
C SER A 301 -17.39 14.38 -7.99
N SER A 302 -17.87 14.51 -9.23
CA SER A 302 -17.38 13.70 -10.36
C SER A 302 -15.90 13.96 -10.64
N LYS A 303 -15.46 15.23 -10.61
CA LYS A 303 -14.05 15.59 -10.81
C LYS A 303 -13.15 15.00 -9.73
N ILE A 304 -13.47 15.21 -8.46
CA ILE A 304 -12.66 14.71 -7.34
C ILE A 304 -12.65 13.18 -7.31
N THR A 305 -13.79 12.55 -7.56
CA THR A 305 -13.86 11.08 -7.64
C THR A 305 -12.98 10.56 -8.77
N ALA A 306 -13.00 11.19 -9.94
CA ALA A 306 -12.16 10.80 -11.07
C ALA A 306 -10.67 10.99 -10.77
N ASP A 307 -10.28 12.14 -10.22
CA ASP A 307 -8.89 12.47 -9.90
C ASP A 307 -8.33 11.48 -8.84
N LEU A 308 -9.07 11.27 -7.75
CA LEU A 308 -8.67 10.33 -6.69
C LEU A 308 -8.65 8.88 -7.17
N THR A 309 -9.62 8.48 -8.00
CA THR A 309 -9.65 7.13 -8.55
C THR A 309 -8.44 6.91 -9.47
N ALA A 310 -8.11 7.86 -10.32
CA ALA A 310 -6.93 7.77 -11.19
C ALA A 310 -5.62 7.69 -10.39
N GLU A 311 -5.47 8.53 -9.35
CA GLU A 311 -4.30 8.52 -8.47
C GLU A 311 -4.15 7.16 -7.75
N LYS A 312 -5.20 6.71 -7.06
CA LYS A 312 -5.14 5.49 -6.25
C LYS A 312 -5.02 4.23 -7.10
N THR A 313 -5.69 4.17 -8.24
CA THR A 313 -5.52 3.05 -9.18
C THR A 313 -4.11 3.02 -9.77
N GLY A 314 -3.51 4.18 -10.04
CA GLY A 314 -2.11 4.32 -10.44
C GLY A 314 -1.13 3.79 -9.39
N GLU A 315 -1.29 4.19 -8.12
CA GLU A 315 -0.49 3.70 -6.99
C GLU A 315 -0.61 2.18 -6.80
N ILE A 316 -1.84 1.64 -6.89
CA ILE A 316 -2.10 0.19 -6.81
C ILE A 316 -1.44 -0.55 -7.99
N ALA A 317 -1.51 0.01 -9.21
CA ALA A 317 -0.88 -0.59 -10.38
C ALA A 317 0.66 -0.59 -10.28
N ALA A 318 1.25 0.50 -9.77
CA ALA A 318 2.69 0.62 -9.57
C ALA A 318 3.19 -0.38 -8.51
N THR A 319 2.52 -0.47 -7.37
CA THR A 319 2.86 -1.44 -6.29
C THR A 319 2.70 -2.88 -6.76
N TYR A 320 1.62 -3.20 -7.49
CA TYR A 320 1.43 -4.51 -8.11
C TYR A 320 2.56 -4.84 -9.10
N GLY A 321 2.97 -3.89 -9.94
CA GLY A 321 4.09 -4.05 -10.87
C GLY A 321 5.41 -4.34 -10.17
N ALA A 322 5.69 -3.64 -9.08
CA ALA A 322 6.87 -3.88 -8.24
C ALA A 322 6.86 -5.28 -7.61
N TRP A 323 5.72 -5.74 -7.11
CA TRP A 323 5.61 -7.09 -6.55
C TRP A 323 5.78 -8.17 -7.63
N LYS A 324 5.17 -7.98 -8.81
CA LYS A 324 5.31 -8.90 -9.95
C LYS A 324 6.77 -9.06 -10.37
N THR A 325 7.49 -7.95 -10.55
CA THR A 325 8.91 -7.98 -10.94
C THR A 325 9.78 -8.68 -9.91
N THR A 326 9.54 -8.44 -8.62
CA THR A 326 10.25 -9.09 -7.51
C THR A 326 10.00 -10.61 -7.51
N ILE A 327 8.76 -11.04 -7.74
CA ILE A 327 8.41 -12.47 -7.83
C ILE A 327 9.10 -13.11 -9.03
N ILE A 328 9.06 -12.50 -10.21
CA ILE A 328 9.73 -13.01 -11.41
C ILE A 328 11.23 -13.16 -11.17
N ALA A 329 11.89 -12.16 -10.59
CA ALA A 329 13.30 -12.22 -10.27
C ALA A 329 13.64 -13.39 -9.33
N SER A 330 12.80 -13.63 -8.30
CA SER A 330 12.98 -14.77 -7.39
C SER A 330 12.83 -16.13 -8.09
N ILE A 331 11.87 -16.27 -9.02
CA ILE A 331 11.66 -17.50 -9.80
C ILE A 331 12.86 -17.75 -10.72
N VAL A 332 13.35 -16.72 -11.41
CA VAL A 332 14.53 -16.83 -12.28
C VAL A 332 15.76 -17.27 -11.48
N ALA A 333 15.97 -16.72 -10.29
CA ALA A 333 17.07 -17.12 -9.41
C ALA A 333 16.99 -18.61 -9.01
N ILE A 334 15.80 -19.09 -8.63
CA ILE A 334 15.57 -20.52 -8.30
C ILE A 334 15.87 -21.41 -9.51
N VAL A 335 15.41 -21.04 -10.71
CA VAL A 335 15.66 -21.82 -11.94
C VAL A 335 17.16 -21.90 -12.25
N VAL A 336 17.91 -20.81 -12.07
CA VAL A 336 19.36 -20.80 -12.27
C VAL A 336 20.07 -21.74 -11.29
N ILE A 337 19.69 -21.73 -10.01
CA ILE A 337 20.26 -22.64 -9.00
C ILE A 337 20.00 -24.11 -9.37
N VAL A 338 18.78 -24.43 -9.79
CA VAL A 338 18.41 -25.79 -10.21
C VAL A 338 19.22 -26.23 -11.43
N LEU A 339 19.40 -25.35 -12.42
CA LEU A 339 20.22 -25.64 -13.61
C LEU A 339 21.68 -25.93 -13.24
N ILE A 340 22.28 -25.15 -12.35
CA ILE A 340 23.65 -25.38 -11.86
C ILE A 340 23.75 -26.75 -11.17
N MET A 341 22.80 -27.08 -10.29
CA MET A 341 22.75 -28.39 -9.62
C MET A 341 22.66 -29.56 -10.61
N VAL A 342 21.85 -29.43 -11.66
CA VAL A 342 21.72 -30.44 -12.71
C VAL A 342 23.02 -30.60 -13.50
N ILE A 343 23.70 -29.51 -13.86
CA ILE A 343 24.99 -29.56 -14.56
C ILE A 343 26.04 -30.27 -13.71
N ILE A 344 26.19 -29.89 -12.43
CA ILE A 344 27.12 -30.53 -11.48
C ILE A 344 26.79 -32.02 -11.35
N TYR A 345 25.51 -32.37 -11.19
CA TYR A 345 25.05 -33.76 -11.12
C TYR A 345 25.42 -34.56 -12.37
N LEU A 346 25.21 -34.01 -13.57
CA LEU A 346 25.57 -34.67 -14.83
C LEU A 346 27.08 -34.91 -14.95
N ILE A 347 27.91 -33.93 -14.55
CA ILE A 347 29.38 -34.07 -14.53
C ILE A 347 29.80 -35.18 -13.56
N LEU A 348 29.27 -35.18 -12.33
CA LEU A 348 29.56 -36.20 -11.32
C LEU A 348 29.12 -37.59 -11.80
N ARG A 349 27.94 -37.69 -12.41
CA ARG A 349 27.40 -38.94 -12.96
C ARG A 349 28.26 -39.46 -14.11
N TYR A 350 28.69 -38.59 -15.01
CA TYR A 350 29.59 -38.93 -16.11
C TYR A 350 30.93 -39.46 -15.57
N ARG A 351 31.52 -38.79 -14.57
CA ARG A 351 32.74 -39.23 -13.88
C ARG A 351 32.58 -40.61 -13.23
N ARG A 352 31.47 -40.86 -12.52
CA ARG A 352 31.18 -42.17 -11.91
C ARG A 352 31.09 -43.28 -12.96
N LYS A 353 30.36 -43.07 -14.07
CA LYS A 353 30.27 -44.05 -15.16
C LYS A 353 31.63 -44.36 -15.79
N LYS A 354 32.46 -43.33 -16.03
CA LYS A 354 33.82 -43.53 -16.57
C LYS A 354 34.70 -44.34 -15.62
N LYS A 355 34.63 -44.07 -14.31
CA LYS A 355 35.36 -44.83 -13.27
C LYS A 355 34.95 -46.31 -13.26
N MET A 356 33.65 -46.62 -13.38
CA MET A 356 33.16 -48.00 -13.42
C MET A 356 33.59 -48.76 -14.69
N LYS A 357 33.56 -48.11 -15.86
CA LYS A 357 34.06 -48.71 -17.12
C LYS A 357 35.55 -49.07 -17.02
N LYS A 358 36.37 -48.19 -16.46
CA LYS A 358 37.80 -48.48 -16.23
C LYS A 358 37.99 -49.67 -15.29
N LYS A 359 37.25 -49.73 -14.17
CA LYS A 359 37.32 -50.88 -13.24
C LYS A 359 36.99 -52.22 -13.91
N LEU A 360 35.97 -52.26 -14.76
CA LEU A 360 35.60 -53.45 -15.53
C LEU A 360 36.71 -53.92 -16.48
N GLN A 361 37.44 -53.01 -17.11
CA GLN A 361 38.58 -53.35 -17.97
C GLN A 361 39.74 -53.96 -17.16
N TYR A 362 40.08 -53.38 -16.00
CA TYR A 362 41.13 -53.93 -15.13
C TYR A 362 40.78 -55.32 -14.59
N ILE A 363 39.51 -55.57 -14.23
CA ILE A 363 39.06 -56.90 -13.77
C ILE A 363 39.18 -57.96 -14.88
N LYS A 364 38.94 -57.59 -16.13
CA LYS A 364 39.10 -58.51 -17.27
C LYS A 364 40.57 -58.91 -17.48
N LEU A 365 41.48 -57.93 -17.43
CA LEU A 365 42.93 -58.16 -17.61
C LEU A 365 43.57 -59.01 -16.51
N LEU A 366 42.95 -59.12 -15.33
CA LEU A 366 43.44 -59.95 -14.21
C LEU A 366 42.93 -61.39 -14.24
N LYS A 367 42.01 -61.72 -15.15
CA LYS A 367 41.40 -63.06 -15.28
C LYS A 367 41.96 -63.87 -16.45
N GLU A 368 42.59 -63.20 -17.41
CA GLU A 368 43.52 -63.80 -18.38
C GLU A 368 44.91 -63.87 -17.73
#